data_AF-A0AAV8V8Y6-F1
#
_entry.id   AF-A0AAV8V8Y6-F1
#
_cell.length_a   1.000
_cell.length_b   1.000
_cell.length_c   1.000
_cell.angle_alpha   90.00
_cell.angle_beta   90.00
_cell.angle_gamma   90.00
#
_symmetry.space_group_name_H-M   'P 1'
#
loop_
_entity.id
_entity.type
_entity.pdbx_description
1 polymer ?
#
loop_
_entity_poly.entity_id
_entity_poly.type
_entity_poly.pdbx_seq_one_letter_code
_entity_poly.pdbx_strand_id
1 'polypeptide(L)'
;MKHLKKFNKYTTNIKEDIVNELHKPARINFKRLDIYTSKIANKITKFKVGDHVRISKYREAFEKGYTPNWSSEIFIIRKIRLSNPTTYLLQDEAVKHPDAHLVEKVLRKKGNKVFVKWLGYNDKHNSWIDSNNVL
;
A
#
# COMPACT_ATOMS: atom_id res chain seq x y z
N MET A 1 50.56 23.04 55.75
CA MET A 1 49.10 23.31 55.77
C MET A 1 48.52 22.93 54.42
N LYS A 2 47.58 21.96 54.36
CA LYS A 2 46.98 21.49 53.09
C LYS A 2 45.82 22.41 52.70
N HIS A 3 45.85 22.98 51.50
CA HIS A 3 44.69 23.67 50.92
C HIS A 3 44.01 22.76 49.89
N LEU A 4 42.73 22.45 50.13
CA LEU A 4 41.89 21.58 49.31
C LEU A 4 41.41 22.32 48.04
N LYS A 5 41.58 21.69 46.87
CA LYS A 5 40.85 22.07 45.65
C LYS A 5 39.38 21.65 45.83
N LYS A 6 38.46 22.62 45.88
CA LYS A 6 37.02 22.36 45.75
C LYS A 6 36.75 21.96 44.30
N PHE A 7 36.50 20.68 44.05
CA PHE A 7 35.89 20.23 42.80
C PHE A 7 34.37 20.34 42.94
N ASN A 8 33.78 21.08 42.01
CA ASN A 8 32.35 21.33 41.91
C ASN A 8 31.65 20.02 41.51
N LYS A 9 30.78 19.52 42.39
CA LYS A 9 30.08 18.24 42.26
C LYS A 9 28.90 18.46 41.30
N TYR A 10 29.04 18.06 40.04
CA TYR A 10 27.88 17.90 39.16
C TYR A 10 26.89 16.96 39.86
N THR A 11 25.70 17.45 40.16
CA THR A 11 24.60 16.65 40.67
C THR A 11 24.09 15.79 39.52
N THR A 12 24.71 14.63 39.32
CA THR A 12 24.09 13.58 38.52
C THR A 12 22.83 13.15 39.27
N ASN A 13 21.71 13.25 38.57
CA ASN A 13 20.40 12.93 39.13
C ASN A 13 20.45 11.44 39.48
N ILE A 14 20.39 11.09 40.76
CA ILE A 14 20.62 9.70 41.25
C ILE A 14 19.73 8.69 40.49
N LYS A 15 18.54 9.12 40.07
CA LYS A 15 17.65 8.34 39.20
C LYS A 15 18.26 8.00 37.83
N GLU A 16 18.93 8.96 37.21
CA GLU A 16 19.60 8.79 35.91
C GLU A 16 20.79 7.83 36.02
N ASP A 17 21.57 7.92 37.11
CA ASP A 17 22.71 7.03 37.34
C ASP A 17 22.25 5.58 37.58
N ILE A 18 21.18 5.39 38.38
CA ILE A 18 20.57 4.09 38.63
C ILE A 18 19.99 3.50 37.33
N VAL A 19 19.27 4.30 36.52
CA VAL A 19 18.75 3.84 35.23
C VAL A 19 19.89 3.45 34.29
N ASN A 20 20.93 4.28 34.19
CA ASN A 20 22.08 3.99 33.34
C ASN A 20 22.86 2.77 33.81
N GLU A 21 22.91 2.50 35.12
CA GLU A 21 23.53 1.32 35.71
C GLU A 21 22.71 0.04 35.54
N LEU A 22 21.38 0.11 35.74
CA LEU A 22 20.45 -1.00 35.54
C LEU A 22 20.34 -1.42 34.08
N HIS A 23 20.45 -0.50 33.13
CA HIS A 23 20.37 -0.79 31.70
C HIS A 23 21.72 -1.21 31.05
N LYS A 24 22.87 -1.20 31.78
CA LYS A 24 24.17 -1.65 31.24
C LYS A 24 24.15 -3.08 30.69
N PRO A 25 23.65 -4.12 31.41
CA PRO A 25 23.67 -5.50 30.92
C PRO A 25 22.68 -5.75 29.77
N ALA A 26 21.55 -5.04 29.75
CA ALA A 26 20.62 -5.09 28.61
C ALA A 26 21.29 -4.50 27.35
N ARG A 27 22.02 -3.39 27.47
CA ARG A 27 22.67 -2.76 26.32
C ARG A 27 23.84 -3.57 25.74
N ILE A 28 24.47 -4.43 26.56
CA ILE A 28 25.59 -5.30 26.15
C ILE A 28 25.08 -6.57 25.41
N ASN A 29 23.94 -7.13 25.84
CA ASN A 29 23.40 -8.37 25.27
C ASN A 29 22.28 -8.16 24.25
N PHE A 30 21.64 -6.99 24.23
CA PHE A 30 20.89 -6.54 23.06
C PHE A 30 21.89 -6.02 22.04
N LYS A 31 22.55 -6.94 21.32
CA LYS A 31 22.86 -6.64 19.93
C LYS A 31 21.54 -6.18 19.35
N ARG A 32 21.43 -4.92 18.90
CA ARG A 32 20.44 -4.60 17.88
C ARG A 32 20.61 -5.72 16.88
N LEU A 33 19.56 -6.50 16.69
CA LEU A 33 19.51 -7.36 15.53
C LEU A 33 19.63 -6.34 14.40
N ASP A 34 20.83 -6.17 13.87
CA ASP A 34 21.02 -5.51 12.59
C ASP A 34 20.13 -6.35 11.70
N ILE A 35 18.92 -5.83 11.43
CA ILE A 35 17.94 -6.45 10.56
C ILE A 35 18.74 -6.70 9.32
N TYR A 36 19.08 -7.96 9.12
CA TYR A 36 20.08 -8.46 8.21
C TYR A 36 19.98 -7.59 6.94
N THR A 37 20.87 -6.60 6.79
CA THR A 37 21.06 -5.88 5.53
C THR A 37 21.83 -6.84 4.64
N SER A 38 21.34 -8.08 4.54
CA SER A 38 21.93 -9.08 3.72
C SER A 38 21.59 -8.72 2.30
N LYS A 39 22.61 -8.19 1.65
CA LYS A 39 22.82 -8.39 0.23
C LYS A 39 21.62 -7.91 -0.59
N ILE A 40 21.63 -6.60 -0.81
CA ILE A 40 20.93 -5.92 -1.93
C ILE A 40 21.52 -6.37 -3.29
N ALA A 41 22.21 -7.50 -3.35
CA ALA A 41 22.74 -8.09 -4.56
C ALA A 41 21.64 -8.96 -5.19
N ASN A 42 21.00 -8.43 -6.24
CA ASN A 42 20.16 -9.14 -7.20
C ASN A 42 18.85 -9.73 -6.66
N LYS A 43 18.06 -8.94 -5.92
CA LYS A 43 16.65 -9.30 -5.69
C LYS A 43 15.87 -9.15 -7.00
N ILE A 44 15.54 -10.28 -7.63
CA ILE A 44 14.74 -10.33 -8.86
C ILE A 44 13.37 -9.72 -8.57
N THR A 45 12.99 -8.67 -9.30
CA THR A 45 11.68 -8.04 -9.19
C THR A 45 10.70 -8.74 -10.13
N LYS A 46 9.49 -9.03 -9.67
CA LYS A 46 8.46 -9.66 -10.50
C LYS A 46 7.97 -8.74 -11.62
N PHE A 47 7.89 -7.45 -11.31
CA PHE A 47 7.42 -6.41 -12.23
C PHE A 47 8.51 -5.36 -12.46
N LYS A 48 8.36 -4.59 -13.53
CA LYS A 48 9.25 -3.51 -13.96
C LYS A 48 8.55 -2.17 -13.85
N VAL A 49 9.35 -1.09 -13.85
CA VAL A 49 8.82 0.27 -13.93
C VAL A 49 8.17 0.47 -15.29
N GLY A 50 6.96 1.02 -15.30
CA GLY A 50 6.13 1.19 -16.50
C GLY A 50 5.12 0.08 -16.77
N ASP A 51 5.18 -1.04 -16.05
CA ASP A 51 4.19 -2.12 -16.22
C ASP A 51 2.81 -1.66 -15.73
N HIS A 52 1.77 -2.02 -16.51
CA HIS A 52 0.36 -1.87 -16.14
C HIS A 52 -0.09 -3.05 -15.29
N VAL A 53 -0.58 -2.76 -14.08
CA VAL A 53 -0.97 -3.76 -13.09
C VAL A 53 -2.34 -3.45 -12.49
N ARG A 54 -3.04 -4.48 -12.02
CA ARG A 54 -4.26 -4.38 -11.22
C ARG A 54 -4.02 -4.94 -9.83
N ILE A 55 -4.74 -4.44 -8.85
CA ILE A 55 -4.65 -4.88 -7.46
C ILE A 55 -5.61 -6.04 -7.24
N SER A 56 -5.13 -7.17 -6.73
CA SER A 56 -6.01 -8.28 -6.35
C SER A 56 -6.90 -7.89 -5.17
N LYS A 57 -8.18 -8.26 -5.23
CA LYS A 57 -9.13 -8.10 -4.12
C LYS A 57 -8.99 -9.27 -3.14
N TYR A 58 -9.20 -8.99 -1.86
CA TYR A 58 -9.38 -10.05 -0.87
C TYR A 58 -10.69 -10.77 -1.16
N ARG A 59 -10.68 -12.10 -1.19
CA ARG A 59 -11.88 -12.90 -1.44
C ARG A 59 -12.56 -13.23 -0.13
N GLU A 60 -13.83 -12.86 0.01
CA GLU A 60 -14.66 -13.31 1.14
C GLU A 60 -15.12 -14.77 0.95
N ALA A 61 -15.42 -15.45 2.05
CA ALA A 61 -15.74 -16.88 2.08
C ALA A 61 -16.94 -17.28 1.19
N PHE A 62 -17.84 -16.35 0.89
CA PHE A 62 -19.06 -16.56 0.11
C PHE A 62 -19.06 -15.89 -1.27
N GLU A 63 -17.90 -15.39 -1.72
CA GLU A 63 -17.79 -14.81 -3.06
C GLU A 63 -18.06 -15.85 -4.15
N LYS A 64 -18.85 -15.42 -5.14
CA LYS A 64 -19.23 -16.27 -6.26
C LYS A 64 -18.09 -16.33 -7.28
N GLY A 65 -17.93 -17.46 -7.97
CA GLY A 65 -16.82 -17.64 -8.93
C GLY A 65 -16.80 -16.65 -10.11
N TYR A 66 -17.92 -15.95 -10.37
CA TYR A 66 -18.02 -14.94 -11.42
C TYR A 66 -17.67 -13.52 -10.98
N THR A 67 -17.41 -13.26 -9.69
CA THR A 67 -16.99 -11.92 -9.24
C THR A 67 -15.50 -11.72 -9.53
N PRO A 68 -15.09 -10.57 -10.11
CA PRO A 68 -13.69 -10.33 -10.44
C PRO A 68 -12.83 -10.24 -9.18
N ASN A 69 -11.71 -10.96 -9.16
CA ASN A 69 -10.75 -10.98 -8.05
C ASN A 69 -9.68 -9.88 -8.15
N TRP A 70 -9.88 -8.89 -9.02
CA TRP A 70 -8.97 -7.77 -9.25
C TRP A 70 -9.74 -6.43 -9.30
N SER A 71 -9.03 -5.33 -9.04
CA SER A 71 -9.51 -3.95 -9.12
C SER A 71 -9.83 -3.57 -10.57
N SER A 72 -10.92 -2.85 -10.79
CA SER A 72 -11.25 -2.29 -12.10
C SER A 72 -10.20 -1.30 -12.59
N GLU A 73 -9.59 -0.56 -11.66
CA GLU A 73 -8.54 0.42 -11.92
C GLU A 73 -7.22 -0.26 -12.36
N ILE A 74 -6.59 0.34 -13.37
CA ILE A 74 -5.30 -0.04 -13.92
C ILE A 74 -4.27 0.98 -13.42
N PHE A 75 -3.19 0.48 -12.83
CA PHE A 75 -2.11 1.30 -12.29
C PHE A 75 -0.82 1.08 -13.07
N ILE A 76 0.01 2.11 -13.12
CA ILE A 76 1.36 2.03 -13.66
C ILE A 76 2.36 1.98 -12.50
N ILE A 77 3.34 1.08 -12.58
CA ILE A 77 4.43 1.04 -11.61
C ILE A 77 5.38 2.21 -11.85
N ARG A 78 5.39 3.18 -10.95
CA ARG A 78 6.26 4.37 -11.02
C ARG A 78 7.65 4.11 -10.46
N LYS A 79 7.75 3.36 -9.35
CA LYS A 79 9.02 3.12 -8.67
C LYS A 79 9.01 1.78 -7.95
N ILE A 80 10.13 1.08 -7.99
CA ILE A 80 10.36 -0.14 -7.22
C ILE A 80 11.24 0.19 -6.01
N ARG A 81 10.82 -0.24 -4.83
CA ARG A 81 11.59 -0.15 -3.59
C ARG A 81 12.00 -1.56 -3.16
N LEU A 82 13.30 -1.82 -3.17
CA LEU A 82 13.89 -3.11 -2.81
C LEU A 82 13.94 -3.31 -1.28
N SER A 83 12.81 -3.13 -0.60
CA SER A 83 12.64 -3.48 0.81
C SER A 83 12.44 -5.00 0.97
N ASN A 84 12.37 -5.48 2.22
CA ASN A 84 11.91 -6.82 2.53
C ASN A 84 10.53 -6.75 3.21
N PRO A 85 9.42 -7.05 2.51
CA PRO A 85 9.28 -7.51 1.11
C PRO A 85 9.45 -6.39 0.07
N THR A 86 9.61 -6.74 -1.22
CA THR A 86 9.75 -5.73 -2.30
C THR A 86 8.45 -4.95 -2.43
N THR A 87 8.52 -3.63 -2.38
CA THR A 87 7.34 -2.76 -2.47
C THR A 87 7.35 -1.98 -3.79
N TYR A 88 6.16 -1.75 -4.34
CA TYR A 88 5.94 -1.06 -5.61
C TYR A 88 5.13 0.20 -5.35
N LEU A 89 5.57 1.33 -5.91
CA LEU A 89 4.83 2.57 -5.87
C LEU A 89 3.98 2.67 -7.13
N LEU A 90 2.67 2.69 -6.94
CA LEU A 90 1.68 2.72 -8.00
C LEU A 90 1.27 4.17 -8.30
N GLN A 91 1.03 4.45 -9.57
CA GLN A 91 0.42 5.69 -10.06
C GLN A 91 -0.83 5.33 -10.84
N ASP A 92 -1.91 6.06 -10.59
CA ASP A 92 -3.18 5.85 -11.29
C ASP A 92 -3.04 6.28 -12.75
N GLU A 93 -3.46 5.42 -13.67
CA GLU A 93 -3.58 5.78 -15.08
C GLU A 93 -4.94 6.45 -15.23
N ALA A 94 -4.97 7.77 -15.05
CA ALA A 94 -6.17 8.59 -15.20
C ALA A 94 -6.92 8.14 -16.46
N VAL A 95 -8.14 7.66 -16.26
CA VAL A 95 -8.97 7.04 -17.28
C VAL A 95 -8.96 7.96 -18.51
N LYS A 96 -8.43 7.46 -19.64
CA LYS A 96 -8.30 8.21 -20.90
C LYS A 96 -9.63 8.78 -21.41
N HIS A 97 -10.73 8.34 -20.81
CA HIS A 97 -12.10 8.77 -21.07
C HIS A 97 -12.74 9.17 -19.74
N PRO A 98 -12.71 10.46 -19.35
CA PRO A 98 -13.38 10.92 -18.12
C PRO A 98 -14.89 10.64 -18.14
N ASP A 99 -15.48 10.51 -19.33
CA ASP A 99 -16.90 10.22 -19.54
C ASP A 99 -17.20 8.71 -19.68
N ALA A 100 -16.19 7.84 -19.56
CA ALA A 100 -16.40 6.39 -19.60
C ALA A 100 -16.85 5.88 -18.23
N HIS A 101 -18.03 5.26 -18.21
CA HIS A 101 -18.59 4.62 -17.03
C HIS A 101 -18.65 3.11 -17.23
N LEU A 102 -18.35 2.37 -16.16
CA LEU A 102 -18.41 0.91 -16.18
C LEU A 102 -19.86 0.44 -16.06
N VAL A 103 -20.26 -0.50 -16.92
CA VAL A 103 -21.57 -1.15 -16.84
C VAL A 103 -21.49 -2.34 -15.89
N GLU A 104 -22.35 -2.38 -14.89
CA GLU A 104 -22.53 -3.55 -14.02
C GLU A 104 -23.32 -4.64 -14.75
N LYS A 105 -24.45 -4.24 -15.34
CA LYS A 105 -25.38 -5.19 -15.97
C LYS A 105 -26.24 -4.52 -17.03
N VAL A 106 -26.48 -5.24 -18.13
CA VAL A 106 -27.53 -4.89 -19.09
C VAL A 106 -28.86 -5.45 -18.58
N LEU A 107 -29.81 -4.56 -18.29
CA LEU A 107 -31.12 -4.91 -17.74
C LEU A 107 -32.13 -5.23 -18.83
N ARG A 108 -32.15 -4.46 -19.92
CA ARG A 108 -33.08 -4.63 -21.05
C ARG A 108 -32.41 -4.28 -22.37
N LYS A 109 -32.88 -4.88 -23.46
CA LYS A 109 -32.51 -4.51 -24.84
C LYS A 109 -33.78 -4.18 -25.62
N LYS A 110 -33.76 -3.09 -26.41
CA LYS A 110 -34.88 -2.68 -27.27
C LYS A 110 -34.33 -2.04 -28.54
N GLY A 111 -34.41 -2.74 -29.66
CA GLY A 111 -33.81 -2.30 -30.92
C GLY A 111 -32.30 -2.01 -30.75
N ASN A 112 -31.87 -0.82 -31.16
CA ASN A 112 -30.47 -0.37 -31.06
C ASN A 112 -30.11 0.28 -29.71
N LYS A 113 -30.95 0.14 -28.68
CA LYS A 113 -30.66 0.70 -27.35
C LYS A 113 -30.63 -0.40 -26.30
N VAL A 114 -29.81 -0.18 -25.28
CA VAL A 114 -29.67 -1.05 -24.11
C VAL A 114 -29.88 -0.25 -22.83
N PHE A 115 -30.66 -0.79 -21.91
CA PHE A 115 -30.88 -0.20 -20.58
C PHE A 115 -29.85 -0.80 -19.63
N VAL A 116 -28.96 0.03 -19.09
CA VAL A 116 -27.82 -0.42 -18.29
C VAL A 116 -27.94 0.01 -16.85
N LYS A 117 -27.44 -0.86 -15.97
CA LYS A 117 -27.09 -0.54 -14.59
C LYS A 117 -25.61 -0.20 -14.54
N TRP A 118 -25.30 1.00 -14.05
CA TRP A 118 -23.92 1.48 -13.91
C TRP A 118 -23.27 0.93 -12.64
N LEU A 119 -22.01 0.50 -12.76
CA LEU A 119 -21.25 -0.08 -11.65
C LEU A 119 -21.00 0.96 -10.56
N GLY A 120 -21.42 0.65 -9.34
CA GLY A 120 -21.23 1.53 -8.17
C GLY A 120 -22.26 2.65 -8.02
N TYR A 121 -23.29 2.70 -8.88
CA TYR A 121 -24.37 3.68 -8.80
C TYR A 121 -25.70 3.03 -8.40
N ASN A 122 -26.56 3.80 -7.75
CA ASN A 122 -27.92 3.38 -7.42
C ASN A 122 -28.77 3.24 -8.69
N ASP A 123 -29.83 2.43 -8.61
CA ASP A 123 -30.74 2.14 -9.74
C ASP A 123 -31.42 3.39 -10.34
N LYS A 124 -31.44 4.51 -9.62
CA LYS A 124 -31.93 5.81 -10.11
C LYS A 124 -31.10 6.36 -11.27
N HIS A 125 -29.85 5.95 -11.40
CA HIS A 125 -28.94 6.39 -12.45
C HIS A 125 -29.01 5.50 -13.69
N ASN A 126 -29.82 4.43 -13.67
CA ASN A 126 -29.94 3.54 -14.82
C ASN A 126 -30.47 4.30 -16.04
N SER A 127 -29.83 4.10 -17.18
CA SER A 127 -30.11 4.87 -18.40
C SER A 127 -30.11 4.00 -19.64
N TRP A 128 -30.80 4.47 -20.68
CA TRP A 128 -30.72 3.88 -22.01
C TRP A 128 -29.51 4.46 -22.74
N ILE A 129 -28.62 3.58 -23.21
CA ILE A 129 -27.49 3.94 -24.07
C ILE A 129 -27.63 3.25 -25.42
N ASP A 130 -26.99 3.80 -26.45
CA ASP A 130 -26.92 3.15 -27.75
C ASP A 130 -26.04 1.90 -27.67
N SER A 131 -26.45 0.81 -28.33
CA SER A 131 -25.66 -0.42 -28.41
C SER A 131 -24.27 -0.18 -28.99
N ASN A 132 -24.09 0.82 -29.86
CA ASN A 132 -22.80 1.16 -30.47
C ASN A 132 -21.82 1.84 -29.50
N ASN A 133 -22.32 2.37 -28.38
CA ASN A 133 -21.49 3.03 -27.37
C ASN A 133 -20.99 2.07 -26.28
N VAL A 134 -21.30 0.78 -26.40
CA VAL A 134 -20.81 -0.26 -25.51
C VAL A 134 -19.58 -0.90 -26.17
N LEU A 135 -18.43 -0.76 -25.51
CA LEU A 135 -17.15 -1.38 -25.90
C LEU A 135 -17.04 -2.82 -25.41
#